data_AF-A0A7W7WIU2-F1
#
_entry.id   AF-A0A7W7WIU2-F1
#
_cell.length_a   1.000
_cell.length_b   1.000
_cell.length_c   1.000
_cell.angle_alpha   90.00
_cell.angle_beta   90.00
_cell.angle_gamma   90.00
#
_symmetry.space_group_name_H-M   'P 1'
#
loop_
_entity.id
_entity.type
_entity.pdbx_description
1 polymer ?
#
loop_
_entity_poly.entity_id
_entity_poly.type
_entity_poly.pdbx_seq_one_letter_code
_entity_poly.pdbx_strand_id
1 'polypeptide(L)'
;MARFDVNAARAQRQEALGRIWTFELDEDVFELPTELTRKVARKLGQLEDDDVDGLFKLLLGEKQFARFDEHDITMQDISAILEAYGKETGLALGEG
;
A
#
# COMPACT_ATOMS: atom_id res chain seq x y z
N MET A 1 -12.27 -6.98 -34.93
CA MET A 1 -11.50 -7.56 -33.80
C MET A 1 -11.57 -6.58 -32.66
N ALA A 2 -12.34 -6.87 -31.61
CA ALA A 2 -12.43 -6.01 -30.44
C ALA A 2 -11.08 -6.01 -29.73
N ARG A 3 -10.41 -4.86 -29.74
CA ARG A 3 -9.16 -4.65 -29.02
C ARG A 3 -9.50 -4.73 -27.54
N PHE A 4 -8.93 -5.71 -26.83
CA PHE A 4 -9.19 -5.86 -25.40
C PHE A 4 -8.55 -4.68 -24.68
N ASP A 5 -9.38 -3.70 -24.32
CA ASP A 5 -8.90 -2.46 -23.70
C ASP A 5 -8.63 -2.71 -22.23
N VAL A 6 -7.34 -2.89 -21.91
CA VAL A 6 -6.85 -3.12 -20.55
C VAL A 6 -7.26 -1.98 -19.62
N ASN A 7 -7.50 -0.77 -20.15
CA ASN A 7 -7.99 0.37 -19.38
C ASN A 7 -9.46 0.19 -18.96
N ALA A 8 -10.31 -0.32 -19.85
CA ALA A 8 -11.71 -0.61 -19.52
C ALA A 8 -11.81 -1.77 -18.52
N ALA A 9 -11.00 -2.82 -18.71
CA ALA A 9 -10.90 -3.91 -17.75
C ALA A 9 -10.32 -3.44 -16.39
N ARG A 10 -9.40 -2.46 -16.37
CA ARG A 10 -8.86 -1.86 -15.13
C ARG A 10 -9.87 -0.94 -14.44
N ALA A 11 -10.64 -0.16 -15.19
CA ALA A 11 -11.69 0.71 -14.64
C ALA A 11 -12.82 -0.14 -14.03
N GLN A 12 -13.31 -1.12 -14.78
CA GLN A 12 -14.36 -2.02 -14.31
C GLN A 12 -13.90 -2.93 -13.16
N ARG A 13 -12.59 -3.22 -13.05
CA ARG A 13 -12.01 -3.95 -11.93
C ARG A 13 -11.84 -3.06 -10.70
N GLN A 14 -11.44 -1.79 -10.85
CA GLN A 14 -11.45 -0.80 -9.76
C GLN A 14 -12.86 -0.62 -9.15
N GLU A 15 -13.91 -0.80 -9.93
CA GLU A 15 -15.30 -0.69 -9.45
C GLU A 15 -15.88 -1.99 -8.86
N ALA A 16 -15.28 -3.16 -9.14
CA ALA A 16 -15.89 -4.46 -8.82
C ALA A 16 -15.00 -5.44 -7.98
N LEU A 17 -13.69 -5.22 -7.89
CA LEU A 17 -12.71 -6.06 -7.18
C LEU A 17 -11.60 -5.14 -6.64
N GLY A 18 -11.37 -4.93 -5.36
CA GLY A 18 -11.79 -5.69 -4.19
C GLY A 18 -10.75 -5.40 -3.11
N ARG A 19 -11.19 -4.66 -2.08
CA ARG A 19 -10.49 -4.27 -0.86
C ARG A 19 -9.34 -3.28 -1.11
N ILE A 20 -9.57 -2.01 -0.85
CA ILE A 20 -8.51 -1.13 -0.34
C ILE A 20 -8.49 -1.41 1.16
N TRP A 21 -7.31 -1.58 1.74
CA TRP A 21 -7.20 -1.73 3.19
C TRP A 21 -7.01 -0.35 3.78
N THR A 22 -7.85 0.00 4.73
CA THR A 22 -7.88 1.34 5.32
C THR A 22 -7.51 1.25 6.79
N PHE A 23 -6.71 2.20 7.25
CA PHE A 23 -6.39 2.35 8.66
C PHE A 23 -6.57 3.81 9.07
N GLU A 24 -6.91 3.98 10.34
CA GLU A 24 -7.05 5.28 10.99
C GLU A 24 -5.79 5.52 11.82
N LEU A 25 -5.22 6.71 11.69
CA LEU A 25 -4.10 7.18 12.49
C LEU A 25 -4.44 8.59 12.94
N ASP A 26 -4.65 8.72 14.26
CA ASP A 26 -5.16 9.95 14.87
C ASP A 26 -6.46 10.42 14.18
N GLU A 27 -6.54 11.64 13.66
CA GLU A 27 -7.70 12.18 12.92
C GLU A 27 -7.68 11.91 11.40
N ASP A 28 -6.68 11.17 10.88
CA ASP A 28 -6.50 10.89 9.47
C ASP A 28 -6.83 9.43 9.09
N VAL A 29 -7.35 9.27 7.88
CA VAL A 29 -7.64 7.95 7.28
C VAL A 29 -6.72 7.73 6.09
N PHE A 30 -6.04 6.59 6.09
CA PHE A 30 -5.07 6.21 5.07
C PHE A 30 -5.52 4.95 4.34
N GLU A 31 -5.20 4.89 3.05
CA GLU A 31 -5.62 3.84 2.12
C GLU A 31 -4.41 3.12 1.53
N LEU A 32 -4.31 1.81 1.77
CA LEU A 32 -3.30 0.92 1.22
C LEU A 32 -3.90 -0.05 0.18
N PRO A 33 -3.18 -0.35 -0.91
CA PRO A 33 -3.65 -1.31 -1.90
C PRO A 33 -3.60 -2.73 -1.34
N THR A 34 -4.65 -3.55 -1.45
CA THR A 34 -4.55 -4.98 -1.04
C THR A 34 -3.98 -5.88 -2.12
N GLU A 35 -3.74 -5.34 -3.32
CA GLU A 35 -3.06 -6.01 -4.41
C GLU A 35 -1.89 -5.15 -4.91
N LEU A 36 -0.67 -5.69 -4.89
CA LEU A 36 0.50 -4.99 -5.39
C LEU A 36 0.65 -5.18 -6.90
N THR A 37 0.73 -4.08 -7.64
CA THR A 37 1.11 -4.16 -9.06
C THR A 37 2.55 -4.63 -9.20
N ARG A 38 2.87 -5.30 -10.32
CA ARG A 38 4.26 -5.73 -10.63
C ARG A 38 5.30 -4.60 -10.52
N LYS A 39 4.89 -3.36 -10.79
CA LYS A 39 5.75 -2.17 -10.66
C LYS A 39 6.05 -1.84 -9.21
N VAL A 40 5.05 -1.92 -8.33
CA VAL A 40 5.21 -1.69 -6.88
C VAL A 40 6.03 -2.82 -6.28
N ALA A 41 5.68 -4.09 -6.53
CA ALA A 41 6.45 -5.24 -6.05
C ALA A 41 7.93 -5.19 -6.45
N ARG A 42 8.25 -4.77 -7.68
CA ARG A 42 9.65 -4.59 -8.12
C ARG A 42 10.36 -3.45 -7.39
N LYS A 43 9.65 -2.38 -7.05
CA LYS A 43 10.25 -1.26 -6.30
C LYS A 43 10.45 -1.62 -4.83
N LEU A 44 9.51 -2.36 -4.24
CA LEU A 44 9.63 -2.88 -2.88
C LEU A 44 10.88 -3.77 -2.72
N GLY A 45 11.12 -4.68 -3.66
CA GLY A 45 12.35 -5.50 -3.64
C GLY A 45 13.65 -4.74 -3.95
N GLN A 46 13.59 -3.41 -4.16
CA GLN A 46 14.77 -2.54 -4.30
C GLN A 46 14.94 -1.61 -3.09
N LEU A 47 13.98 -1.61 -2.16
CA LEU A 47 14.12 -0.88 -0.90
C LEU A 47 15.09 -1.63 0.02
N GLU A 48 15.83 -0.86 0.80
CA GLU A 48 16.62 -1.41 1.90
C GLU A 48 15.70 -1.81 3.05
N ASP A 49 16.14 -2.74 3.90
CA ASP A 49 15.35 -3.28 5.02
C ASP A 49 14.94 -2.18 6.02
N ASP A 50 15.76 -1.13 6.13
CA ASP A 50 15.53 0.03 7.00
C ASP A 50 14.71 1.15 6.32
N ASP A 51 14.43 1.05 5.01
CA ASP A 51 13.78 2.10 4.22
C ASP A 51 12.24 2.05 4.31
N VAL A 52 11.75 2.23 5.55
CA VAL A 52 10.33 2.22 5.89
C VAL A 52 9.58 3.39 5.24
N ASP A 53 10.19 4.57 5.19
CA ASP A 53 9.62 5.74 4.53
C ASP A 53 9.38 5.51 3.03
N GLY A 54 10.35 4.89 2.34
CA GLY A 54 10.18 4.53 0.94
C GLY A 54 9.08 3.48 0.74
N LEU A 55 8.96 2.53 1.66
CA LEU A 55 7.88 1.53 1.66
C LEU A 55 6.51 2.23 1.71
N PHE A 56 6.27 3.04 2.74
CA PHE A 56 5.01 3.75 2.89
C PHE A 56 4.75 4.73 1.75
N LYS A 57 5.77 5.44 1.27
CA LYS A 57 5.65 6.32 0.10
C LYS A 57 5.26 5.59 -1.17
N LEU A 58 5.69 4.33 -1.36
CA LEU A 58 5.27 3.50 -2.50
C LEU A 58 3.85 2.95 -2.37
N LEU A 59 3.41 2.63 -1.16
CA LEU A 59 2.09 2.07 -0.90
C LEU A 59 1.01 3.15 -0.84
N LEU A 60 1.23 4.21 -0.05
CA LEU A 60 0.32 5.34 0.14
C LEU A 60 0.36 6.33 -1.04
N GLY A 61 1.52 6.46 -1.68
CA GLY A 61 1.79 7.51 -2.66
C GLY A 61 2.13 8.85 -2.01
N GLU A 62 2.67 9.78 -2.80
CA GLU A 62 3.27 11.02 -2.29
C GLU A 62 2.32 11.92 -1.49
N LYS A 63 1.03 11.94 -1.82
CA LYS A 63 0.05 12.81 -1.16
C LYS A 63 -0.37 12.31 0.23
N GLN A 64 -0.64 11.01 0.34
CA GLN A 64 -1.00 10.40 1.61
C GLN A 64 0.25 10.27 2.48
N PHE A 65 1.39 9.92 1.90
CA PHE A 65 2.66 9.86 2.63
C PHE A 65 3.03 11.20 3.28
N ALA A 66 2.84 12.33 2.59
CA ALA A 66 3.11 13.63 3.18
C ALA A 66 2.30 13.89 4.45
N ARG A 67 1.03 13.45 4.49
CA ARG A 67 0.19 13.56 5.69
C ARG A 67 0.63 12.56 6.77
N PHE A 68 0.99 11.34 6.36
CA PHE A 68 1.50 10.29 7.26
C PHE A 68 2.81 10.73 7.95
N ASP A 69 3.70 11.41 7.22
CA ASP A 69 4.98 11.96 7.74
C ASP A 69 4.77 13.13 8.72
N GLU A 70 3.62 13.83 8.66
CA GLU A 70 3.28 14.87 9.64
C GLU A 70 2.84 14.28 10.99
N HIS A 71 2.47 13.01 11.04
CA HIS A 71 2.12 12.32 12.29
C HIS A 71 3.36 11.86 13.04
N ASP A 72 3.35 11.96 14.37
CA ASP A 72 4.41 11.43 15.23
C ASP A 72 4.23 9.91 15.38
N ILE A 73 4.69 9.16 14.37
CA ILE A 73 4.53 7.70 14.29
C ILE A 73 5.79 7.02 14.80
N THR A 74 5.64 6.05 15.70
CA THR A 74 6.78 5.27 16.20
C THR A 74 7.00 4.01 15.36
N MET A 75 8.22 3.43 15.44
CA MET A 75 8.50 2.11 14.85
C MET A 75 7.51 1.01 15.30
N GLN A 76 6.94 1.14 16.50
CA GLN A 76 5.95 0.17 17.00
C GLN A 76 4.63 0.28 16.24
N ASP A 77 4.17 1.50 15.97
CA ASP A 77 2.96 1.76 15.20
C ASP A 77 3.12 1.28 13.76
N ILE A 78 4.29 1.57 13.15
CA ILE A 78 4.65 1.09 11.80
C ILE A 78 4.59 -0.43 11.75
N SER A 79 5.21 -1.11 12.72
CA SER A 79 5.21 -2.57 12.79
C SER A 79 3.80 -3.13 12.97
N ALA A 80 2.96 -2.49 13.79
CA ALA A 80 1.57 -2.88 13.98
C ALA A 80 0.74 -2.72 12.69
N ILE A 81 0.94 -1.64 11.94
CA ILE A 81 0.28 -1.39 10.66
C ILE A 81 0.69 -2.43 9.62
N LEU A 82 1.99 -2.71 9.48
CA LEU A 82 2.51 -3.69 8.52
C LEU A 82 2.06 -5.11 8.86
N GLU A 83 2.05 -5.49 10.15
CA GLU A 83 1.55 -6.79 10.59
C GLU A 83 0.06 -6.96 10.28
N ALA A 84 -0.76 -5.96 10.63
CA ALA A 84 -2.20 -5.99 10.37
C ALA A 84 -2.48 -6.04 8.86
N TYR A 85 -1.83 -5.18 8.08
CA TYR A 85 -1.93 -5.14 6.63
C TYR A 85 -1.51 -6.48 6.01
N GLY A 86 -0.37 -7.05 6.40
CA GLY A 86 0.10 -8.32 5.87
C GLY A 86 -0.82 -9.50 6.21
N LYS A 87 -1.35 -9.52 7.43
CA LYS A 87 -2.30 -10.55 7.90
C LYS A 87 -3.64 -10.51 7.15
N GLU A 88 -4.15 -9.32 6.86
CA GLU A 88 -5.48 -9.16 6.24
C GLU A 88 -5.44 -9.22 4.71
N THR A 89 -4.34 -8.78 4.10
CA THR A 89 -4.18 -8.77 2.64
C THR A 89 -3.45 -10.01 2.11
N GLY A 90 -2.73 -10.73 2.98
CA GLY A 90 -1.83 -11.81 2.59
C GLY A 90 -0.53 -11.32 1.93
N LEU A 91 -0.29 -10.00 1.91
CA LEU A 91 0.94 -9.39 1.43
C LEU A 91 1.92 -9.28 2.60
N ALA A 92 2.65 -10.36 2.89
CA ALA A 92 3.73 -10.30 3.87
C ALA A 92 4.83 -9.34 3.36
N LEU A 93 4.85 -8.12 3.90
CA LEU A 93 5.89 -7.12 3.68
C LEU A 93 6.99 -7.33 4.71
N GLY A 94 7.79 -8.37 4.49
CA GLY A 94 8.88 -8.75 5.39
C GLY A 94 8.52 -9.94 6.25
N GLU A 95 9.03 -11.11 5.87
CA GLU A 95 9.61 -12.13 6.75
C GLU A 95 10.49 -13.03 5.87
N GLY A 96 11.80 -12.98 6.10
CA GLY A 96 12.83 -13.82 5.48
C GLY A 96 14.06 -13.84 6.37
#